data_AF-A0AAV5H024-F1
#
_entry.id   AF-A0AAV5H024-F1
#
_cell.length_a   1.000
_cell.length_b   1.000
_cell.length_c   1.000
_cell.angle_alpha   90.00
_cell.angle_beta   90.00
_cell.angle_gamma   90.00
#
_symmetry.space_group_name_H-M   'P 1'
#
loop_
_entity.id
_entity.type
_entity.pdbx_description
1 polymer ?
#
loop_
_entity_poly.entity_id
_entity_poly.type
_entity_poly.pdbx_seq_one_letter_code
_entity_poly.pdbx_strand_id
1 'polypeptide(L)'
;MQTLDRLKMELSNQQYFADEQYIQFLTENNLLPENAYIKEDMQKQLLLTVLDVLEAVANDIDLMTSISTEFSNMGQAYQFIEMRIAQVKDKIASIPEPNEDYSCFSLMYTRGI
;
A
#
# COMPACT_ATOMS: atom_id res chain seq x y z
N MET A 1 1.14 5.19 18.42
CA MET A 1 0.28 4.45 17.45
C MET A 1 1.14 3.33 16.90
N GLN A 2 0.67 2.09 17.00
CA GLN A 2 1.41 0.94 16.52
C GLN A 2 1.30 0.83 15.00
N THR A 3 2.23 0.12 14.36
CA THR A 3 2.19 -0.12 12.90
C THR A 3 0.92 -0.84 12.48
N LEU A 4 0.45 -1.81 13.29
CA LEU A 4 -0.81 -2.52 13.04
C LEU A 4 -2.02 -1.60 13.08
N ASP A 5 -2.12 -0.73 14.09
CA ASP A 5 -3.20 0.27 14.19
C ASP A 5 -3.20 1.17 12.96
N ARG A 6 -2.01 1.56 12.50
CA ARG A 6 -1.86 2.42 11.34
C ARG A 6 -2.31 1.72 10.05
N LEU A 7 -1.95 0.45 9.86
CA LEU A 7 -2.41 -0.35 8.72
C LEU A 7 -3.94 -0.40 8.67
N LYS A 8 -4.59 -0.69 9.81
CA LYS A 8 -6.06 -0.72 9.91
C LYS A 8 -6.70 0.62 9.55
N MET A 9 -6.09 1.74 9.95
CA MET A 9 -6.56 3.06 9.57
C MET A 9 -6.47 3.33 8.05
N GLU A 10 -5.41 2.88 7.38
CA GLU A 10 -5.27 3.04 5.91
C GLU A 10 -6.30 2.20 5.15
N LEU A 11 -6.69 1.06 5.72
CA LEU A 11 -7.79 0.20 5.24
C LEU A 11 -9.18 0.73 5.67
N SER A 12 -9.28 1.97 6.13
CA SER A 12 -10.54 2.62 6.58
C SER A 12 -11.24 1.89 7.74
N ASN A 13 -10.48 1.14 8.55
CA ASN A 13 -10.98 0.24 9.60
C ASN A 13 -11.92 -0.87 9.09
N GLN A 14 -11.89 -1.18 7.79
CA GLN A 14 -12.55 -2.37 7.28
C GLN A 14 -11.72 -3.61 7.63
N GLN A 15 -12.37 -4.58 8.27
CA GLN A 15 -11.75 -5.83 8.66
C GLN A 15 -11.92 -6.85 7.54
N TYR A 16 -11.04 -6.79 6.54
CA TYR A 16 -10.99 -7.78 5.46
C TYR A 16 -10.40 -9.12 5.91
N PHE A 17 -9.47 -9.07 6.87
CA PHE A 17 -8.72 -10.22 7.37
C PHE A 17 -8.65 -10.21 8.90
N ALA A 18 -8.21 -11.33 9.48
CA ALA A 18 -7.89 -11.41 10.90
C ALA A 18 -6.58 -10.68 11.21
N ASP A 19 -6.41 -10.25 12.47
CA ASP A 19 -5.20 -9.55 12.93
C ASP A 19 -3.92 -10.37 12.69
N GLU A 20 -4.00 -11.69 12.81
CA GLU A 20 -2.91 -12.63 12.54
C GLU A 20 -2.41 -12.54 11.09
N GLN A 21 -3.34 -12.41 10.15
CA GLN A 21 -3.02 -12.27 8.72
C GLN A 21 -2.43 -10.88 8.44
N TYR A 22 -2.97 -9.82 9.05
CA TYR A 22 -2.36 -8.49 8.95
C TYR A 22 -0.94 -8.44 9.51
N ILE A 23 -0.68 -9.14 10.62
CA ILE A 23 0.66 -9.28 11.19
C ILE A 23 1.58 -10.01 10.20
N GLN A 24 1.10 -11.04 9.52
CA GLN A 24 1.87 -11.74 8.49
C GLN A 24 2.26 -10.80 7.34
N PHE A 25 1.30 -10.08 6.75
CA PHE A 25 1.57 -9.13 5.67
C PHE A 25 2.58 -8.03 6.07
N LEU A 26 2.46 -7.53 7.31
CA LEU A 26 3.43 -6.58 7.86
C LEU A 26 4.83 -7.21 7.96
N THR A 27 4.92 -8.44 8.48
CA THR A 27 6.19 -9.14 8.64
C THR A 27 6.87 -9.42 7.30
N GLU A 28 6.10 -9.81 6.28
CA GLU A 28 6.58 -10.00 4.90
C GLU A 28 7.16 -8.71 4.30
N ASN A 29 6.61 -7.56 4.68
CA ASN A 29 7.08 -6.24 4.27
C ASN A 29 8.14 -5.62 5.21
N ASN A 30 8.75 -6.42 6.09
CA ASN A 30 9.76 -6.00 7.08
C ASN A 30 9.25 -4.98 8.11
N LEU A 31 7.95 -5.02 8.43
CA LEU A 31 7.32 -4.19 9.45
C LEU A 31 6.96 -5.03 10.67
N LEU A 32 7.32 -4.52 11.85
CA LEU A 32 6.91 -5.13 13.11
C LEU A 32 5.58 -4.51 13.58
N PRO A 33 4.56 -5.33 13.90
CA PRO A 33 3.23 -4.85 14.26
C PRO A 33 3.23 -4.03 15.55
N GLU A 34 4.05 -4.41 16.53
CA GLU A 34 4.16 -3.78 17.86
C GLU A 34 5.02 -2.49 17.85
N ASN A 35 5.77 -2.25 16.78
CA ASN A 35 6.63 -1.07 16.71
C ASN A 35 5.81 0.22 16.61
N ALA A 36 6.37 1.30 17.13
CA ALA A 36 5.85 2.64 16.90
C ALA A 36 6.02 3.01 15.42
N TYR A 37 4.93 3.41 14.77
CA TYR A 37 4.96 3.79 13.37
C TYR A 37 5.70 5.12 13.16
N ILE A 38 6.77 5.08 12.35
CA ILE A 38 7.55 6.26 11.93
C ILE A 38 7.25 6.53 10.46
N LYS A 39 6.55 7.64 10.18
CA LYS A 39 6.10 7.95 8.81
C LYS A 39 7.25 8.10 7.82
N GLU A 40 8.35 8.74 8.22
CA GLU A 40 9.47 9.02 7.31
C GLU A 40 10.14 7.73 6.80
N ASP A 41 10.28 6.73 7.67
CA ASP A 41 11.01 5.51 7.35
C ASP A 41 10.11 4.35 6.89
N MET A 42 8.86 4.29 7.39
CA MET A 42 7.98 3.11 7.27
C MET A 42 6.80 3.34 6.32
N GLN A 43 6.58 4.56 5.81
CA GLN A 43 5.40 4.87 4.99
C GLN A 43 5.37 4.07 3.70
N LYS A 44 6.50 3.88 3.02
CA LYS A 44 6.54 3.14 1.75
C LYS A 44 6.21 1.67 1.94
N GLN A 45 6.84 1.04 2.93
CA GLN A 45 6.63 -0.36 3.29
C GLN A 45 5.19 -0.58 3.74
N LEU A 46 4.62 0.36 4.51
CA LEU A 46 3.24 0.26 4.95
C LEU A 46 2.27 0.33 3.75
N LEU A 47 2.51 1.24 2.81
CA LEU A 47 1.69 1.33 1.60
C LEU A 47 1.82 0.09 0.71
N LEU A 48 2.99 -0.55 0.67
CA LEU A 48 3.17 -1.86 0.01
C LEU A 48 2.35 -2.94 0.71
N THR A 49 2.37 -3.00 2.04
CA THR A 49 1.50 -3.91 2.80
C THR A 49 0.02 -3.68 2.52
N VAL A 50 -0.42 -2.42 2.44
CA VAL A 50 -1.80 -2.07 2.07
C VAL A 50 -2.12 -2.57 0.65
N LEU A 51 -1.17 -2.42 -0.28
CA LEU A 51 -1.34 -2.91 -1.64
C LEU A 51 -1.50 -4.44 -1.67
N ASP A 52 -0.62 -5.17 -0.98
CA ASP A 52 -0.68 -6.64 -0.91
C ASP A 52 -2.02 -7.13 -0.34
N VAL A 53 -2.51 -6.47 0.72
CA VAL A 53 -3.82 -6.77 1.31
C VAL A 53 -4.94 -6.55 0.30
N LEU A 54 -4.94 -5.42 -0.42
CA LEU A 54 -6.00 -5.11 -1.39
C LEU A 54 -5.96 -6.05 -2.60
N GLU A 55 -4.78 -6.45 -3.06
CA GLU A 55 -4.62 -7.43 -4.14
C GLU A 55 -5.06 -8.83 -3.66
N ALA A 56 -4.77 -9.22 -2.42
CA ALA A 56 -5.28 -10.46 -1.84
C ALA A 56 -6.81 -10.46 -1.75
N VAL A 57 -7.41 -9.35 -1.31
CA VAL A 57 -8.87 -9.18 -1.30
C VAL A 57 -9.45 -9.31 -2.71
N ALA A 58 -8.89 -8.62 -3.70
CA ALA A 58 -9.39 -8.67 -5.08
C ALA A 58 -9.34 -10.07 -5.70
N ASN A 59 -8.35 -10.88 -5.31
CA ASN A 59 -8.18 -12.25 -5.79
C ASN A 59 -9.07 -13.27 -5.06
N ASP A 60 -9.53 -12.97 -3.85
CA ASP A 60 -10.40 -13.83 -3.08
C ASP A 60 -11.89 -13.52 -3.37
N ILE A 61 -12.55 -14.42 -4.09
CA ILE A 61 -13.95 -14.28 -4.48
C ILE A 61 -14.88 -14.23 -3.26
N ASP A 62 -14.58 -14.97 -2.20
CA ASP A 62 -15.43 -15.03 -1.00
C ASP A 62 -15.35 -13.70 -0.23
N LEU A 63 -14.14 -13.15 -0.09
CA LEU A 63 -13.94 -11.82 0.50
C LEU A 63 -14.57 -10.71 -0.36
N MET A 64 -14.37 -10.75 -1.69
CA MET A 64 -15.02 -9.80 -2.60
C MET A 64 -16.53 -9.87 -2.52
N THR A 65 -17.11 -11.07 -2.38
CA THR A 65 -18.55 -11.24 -2.23
C THR A 65 -19.06 -10.67 -0.92
N SER A 66 -18.31 -10.87 0.18
CA SER A 66 -18.63 -10.27 1.48
C SER A 66 -18.65 -8.74 1.41
N ILE A 67 -17.63 -8.13 0.82
CA ILE A 67 -17.55 -6.67 0.62
C ILE A 67 -18.67 -6.20 -0.30
N SER A 68 -18.99 -6.94 -1.36
CA SER A 68 -20.03 -6.60 -2.32
C SER A 68 -21.42 -6.43 -1.69
N THR A 69 -21.68 -7.00 -0.51
CA THR A 69 -22.94 -6.77 0.21
C THR A 69 -23.11 -5.32 0.68
N GLU A 70 -22.01 -4.58 0.81
CA GLU A 70 -22.01 -3.13 1.08
C GLU A 70 -22.25 -2.29 -0.19
N PHE A 71 -22.19 -2.92 -1.37
CA PHE A 71 -22.35 -2.28 -2.68
C PHE A 71 -23.62 -2.77 -3.39
N SER A 72 -24.02 -2.08 -4.46
CA SER A 72 -25.25 -2.47 -5.19
C SER A 72 -25.03 -3.70 -6.08
N ASN A 73 -23.80 -3.93 -6.53
CA ASN A 73 -23.42 -5.09 -7.32
C ASN A 73 -21.91 -5.38 -7.20
N MET A 74 -21.52 -6.61 -7.54
CA MET A 74 -20.13 -7.09 -7.46
C MET A 74 -19.17 -6.28 -8.35
N GLY A 75 -19.64 -5.78 -9.51
CA GLY A 75 -18.82 -4.96 -10.40
C GLY A 75 -18.40 -3.62 -9.77
N GLN A 76 -19.27 -2.99 -8.97
CA GLN A 76 -18.95 -1.77 -8.23
C GLN A 76 -17.92 -2.04 -7.12
N ALA A 77 -18.02 -3.17 -6.43
CA ALA A 77 -17.03 -3.56 -5.43
C ALA A 77 -15.65 -3.77 -6.06
N TYR A 78 -15.57 -4.48 -7.20
CA TYR A 78 -14.32 -4.62 -7.96
C TYR A 78 -13.75 -3.28 -8.40
N GLN A 79 -14.57 -2.40 -8.99
CA GLN A 79 -14.12 -1.07 -9.40
C GLN A 79 -13.60 -0.25 -8.21
N PHE A 80 -14.24 -0.35 -7.05
CA PHE A 80 -13.80 0.34 -5.85
C PHE A 80 -12.42 -0.13 -5.38
N ILE A 81 -12.21 -1.46 -5.31
CA ILE A 81 -10.93 -2.04 -4.91
C ILE A 81 -9.83 -1.70 -5.93
N GLU A 82 -10.11 -1.82 -7.23
CA GLU A 82 -9.16 -1.45 -8.30
C GLU A 82 -8.76 0.03 -8.25
N MET A 83 -9.73 0.93 -8.04
CA MET A 83 -9.44 2.36 -7.85
C MET A 83 -8.55 2.60 -6.62
N ARG A 84 -8.80 1.87 -5.52
CA ARG A 84 -7.99 1.99 -4.30
C ARG A 84 -6.56 1.49 -4.53
N ILE A 85 -6.40 0.36 -5.22
CA ILE A 85 -5.11 -0.19 -5.65
C ILE A 85 -4.34 0.84 -6.48
N ALA A 86 -4.98 1.44 -7.48
CA ALA A 86 -4.37 2.48 -8.30
C ALA A 86 -3.92 3.70 -7.48
N GLN A 87 -4.79 4.20 -6.58
CA GLN A 87 -4.44 5.32 -5.69
C GLN A 87 -3.26 5.01 -4.77
N VAL A 88 -3.16 3.77 -4.27
CA VAL A 88 -2.03 3.35 -3.42
C VAL A 88 -0.75 3.25 -4.26
N LYS A 89 -0.82 2.70 -5.48
CA LYS A 89 0.31 2.67 -6.43
C LYS A 89 0.80 4.08 -6.77
N ASP A 90 -0.10 5.00 -7.05
CA ASP A 90 0.24 6.41 -7.32
C ASP A 90 0.90 7.08 -6.11
N LYS A 91 0.39 6.82 -4.90
CA LYS A 91 1.02 7.32 -3.65
C LYS A 91 2.42 6.76 -3.47
N ILE A 92 2.64 5.48 -3.74
CA ILE A 92 3.97 4.86 -3.66
C ILE A 92 4.91 5.51 -4.69
N ALA A 93 4.45 5.69 -5.93
CA ALA A 93 5.23 6.33 -6.99
C ALA A 93 5.55 7.81 -6.69
N SER A 94 4.71 8.49 -5.92
CA SER A 94 4.94 9.87 -5.49
C SER A 94 6.01 10.02 -4.39
N ILE A 95 6.42 8.92 -3.75
CA ILE A 95 7.50 8.95 -2.74
C ILE A 95 8.83 8.98 -3.50
N PRO A 96 9.60 10.08 -3.44
CA PRO A 96 10.88 10.16 -4.11
C PRO A 96 11.84 9.11 -3.55
N GLU A 97 12.41 8.28 -4.41
CA GLU A 97 13.47 7.37 -4.00
C GLU A 97 14.76 8.18 -3.78
N PRO A 98 15.53 7.93 -2.70
CA PRO A 98 16.77 8.65 -2.43
C PRO A 98 17.90 8.37 -3.45
N ASN A 99 17.63 7.72 -4.58
CA ASN A 99 18.63 7.35 -5.59
C ASN A 99 18.20 7.69 -7.04
N GLU A 100 17.54 8.82 -7.26
CA GLU A 100 17.83 9.56 -8.48
C GLU A 100 18.78 10.69 -8.11
N ASP A 101 20.05 10.31 -7.92
CA ASP A 101 21.17 11.21 -8.16
C ASP A 101 20.94 11.83 -9.55
N TYR A 102 20.35 13.02 -9.57
CA TYR A 102 20.51 13.95 -10.67
C TYR A 102 22.02 14.16 -10.80
N SER A 103 22.67 13.30 -11.57
CA SER A 103 24.06 13.47 -11.93
C SER A 103 24.13 14.72 -12.79
N CYS A 104 24.36 15.85 -12.11
CA CYS A 104 24.59 17.17 -12.67
C CYS A 104 25.79 17.17 -13.64
N PHE A 105 26.56 16.07 -13.69
CA PHE A 105 27.62 15.81 -14.65
C PHE A 105 27.11 15.49 -16.07
N SER A 106 25.86 15.05 -16.27
CA SER A 106 25.35 14.80 -17.63
C SER A 106 25.21 16.10 -18.44
N LEU A 107 25.10 17.26 -17.78
CA LEU A 107 25.06 18.57 -18.43
C LEU A 107 26.44 19.20 -18.68
N MET A 108 27.53 18.60 -18.22
CA MET A 108 28.89 19.08 -18.50
C MET A 108 29.45 18.58 -19.84
N TYR A 109 28.90 17.50 -20.41
CA TYR A 109 29.37 16.94 -21.69
C TYR A 109 28.69 17.52 -22.94
N THR A 110 27.78 18.49 -22.81
CA THR A 110 27.13 19.14 -23.96
C THR A 110 27.61 20.58 -24.22
N ARG A 111 28.62 21.07 -23.50
CA ARG A 111 29.35 22.31 -23.85
C ARG A 111 30.87 22.11 -23.85
N GLY A 112 31.37 21.68 -25.01
CA GLY A 112 32.79 21.51 -25.35
C GLY A 112 32.95 20.12 -25.94
N ILE A 113 33.10 19.93 -27.26
CA ILE A 113 33.89 20.65 -28.26
C ILE A 113 33.19 20.53 -29.62
#